data_AF-A0A9E7I302-F1
#
_entry.id   AF-A0A9E7I302-F1
#
_cell.length_a   1.000
_cell.length_b   1.000
_cell.length_c   1.000
_cell.angle_alpha   90.00
_cell.angle_beta   90.00
_cell.angle_gamma   90.00
#
_symmetry.space_group_name_H-M   'P 1'
#
loop_
_entity.id
_entity.type
_entity.pdbx_description
1 polymer ?
#
loop_
_entity_poly.entity_id
_entity_poly.type
_entity_poly.pdbx_seq_one_letter_code
_entity_poly.pdbx_strand_id
1 'polypeptide(L)'
;MRQEKREIDAMKLLEEEQLQKTAMELLQHYLQFKQETDNEGKRTRKEKDPLKPKHPMSAFFLFSKERREALLRENKNVLEISKIAGEEWKNMTGEQKAPYEEIAKRRKESYNMEIELYKQKKLETTKENRHKKKKEKDEHNADPNRPRKPPSSFLLFSKETTHGRTTGHRLFYLERYGLSEMEGIERS
;
A
#
# COMPACT_ATOMS: atom_id res chain seq x y z
N MET A 1 43.67 -58.70 2.76
CA MET A 1 44.04 -58.01 1.50
C MET A 1 42.87 -57.63 0.59
N ARG A 2 42.05 -58.56 0.06
CA ARG A 2 40.99 -58.21 -0.94
C ARG A 2 39.70 -57.65 -0.32
N GLN A 3 39.43 -57.97 0.95
CA GLN A 3 38.27 -57.48 1.69
C GLN A 3 38.50 -56.07 2.23
N GLU A 4 39.66 -55.85 2.87
CA GLU A 4 40.08 -54.53 3.37
C GLU A 4 40.14 -53.47 2.26
N LYS A 5 40.60 -53.81 1.05
CA LYS A 5 40.59 -52.88 -0.08
C LYS A 5 39.16 -52.44 -0.45
N ARG A 6 38.20 -53.37 -0.43
CA ARG A 6 36.79 -53.08 -0.72
C ARG A 6 36.15 -52.24 0.39
N GLU A 7 36.54 -52.47 1.64
CA GLU A 7 36.07 -51.68 2.79
C GLU A 7 36.65 -50.25 2.75
N ILE A 8 37.93 -50.10 2.41
CA ILE A 8 38.57 -48.79 2.24
C ILE A 8 37.94 -48.01 1.08
N ASP A 9 37.70 -48.68 -0.06
CA ASP A 9 37.06 -48.06 -1.21
C ASP A 9 35.60 -47.66 -0.89
N ALA A 10 34.88 -48.46 -0.10
CA ALA A 10 33.54 -48.12 0.37
C ALA A 10 33.52 -46.95 1.36
N MET A 11 34.51 -46.85 2.26
CA MET A 11 34.64 -45.72 3.19
C MET A 11 34.97 -44.41 2.47
N LYS A 12 35.87 -44.44 1.48
CA LYS A 12 36.18 -43.26 0.65
C LYS A 12 34.98 -42.77 -0.14
N LEU A 13 34.19 -43.68 -0.70
CA LEU A 13 32.97 -43.32 -1.42
C LEU A 13 31.95 -42.64 -0.49
N LEU A 14 31.83 -43.12 0.75
CA LEU A 14 30.94 -42.53 1.76
C LEU A 14 31.43 -41.14 2.22
N GLU A 15 32.74 -40.96 2.38
CA GLU A 15 33.35 -39.67 2.69
C GLU A 15 33.20 -38.67 1.53
N GLU A 16 33.34 -39.12 0.29
CA GLU A 16 33.07 -38.33 -0.92
C GLU A 16 31.59 -37.93 -1.03
N GLU A 17 30.66 -38.81 -0.69
CA GLU A 17 29.23 -38.46 -0.63
C GLU A 17 28.92 -37.43 0.46
N GLN A 18 29.56 -37.55 1.63
CA GLN A 18 29.43 -36.56 2.69
C GLN A 18 30.00 -35.20 2.27
N LEU A 19 31.14 -35.21 1.58
CA LEU A 19 31.75 -34.01 1.01
C LEU A 19 30.87 -33.38 -0.08
N GLN A 20 30.26 -34.18 -0.94
CA GLN A 20 29.32 -33.69 -1.95
C GLN A 20 28.05 -33.09 -1.33
N LYS A 21 27.51 -33.72 -0.28
CA LYS A 21 26.34 -33.21 0.46
C LYS A 21 26.64 -31.87 1.12
N THR A 22 27.77 -31.74 1.81
CA THR A 22 28.19 -30.48 2.44
C THR A 22 28.46 -29.38 1.41
N ALA A 23 29.08 -29.71 0.26
CA ALA A 23 29.27 -28.75 -0.82
C ALA A 23 27.94 -28.26 -1.43
N MET A 24 26.96 -29.16 -1.58
CA MET A 24 25.63 -28.82 -2.07
C MET A 24 24.86 -27.95 -1.07
N GLU A 25 24.97 -28.23 0.23
CA GLU A 25 24.37 -27.44 1.30
C GLU A 25 24.99 -26.03 1.37
N LEU A 26 26.32 -25.92 1.25
CA LEU A 26 27.01 -24.63 1.13
C LEU A 26 26.55 -23.82 -0.08
N LEU A 27 26.36 -24.48 -1.23
CA LEU A 27 25.84 -23.83 -2.44
C LEU A 27 24.39 -23.37 -2.24
N GLN A 28 23.57 -24.18 -1.58
CA GLN A 28 22.19 -23.83 -1.27
C GLN A 28 22.14 -22.62 -0.33
N HIS A 29 22.98 -22.58 0.71
CA HIS A 29 23.12 -21.43 1.60
C HIS A 29 23.60 -20.18 0.86
N TYR A 30 24.56 -20.31 -0.06
CA TYR A 30 25.03 -19.19 -0.87
C TYR A 30 23.95 -18.64 -1.81
N LEU A 31 23.19 -19.53 -2.45
CA LEU A 31 22.07 -19.14 -3.32
C LEU A 31 20.95 -18.47 -2.52
N GLN A 32 20.65 -18.98 -1.33
CA GLN A 32 19.69 -18.38 -0.40
C GLN A 32 20.15 -16.99 0.04
N PHE A 33 21.41 -16.85 0.46
CA PHE A 33 22.02 -15.57 0.84
C PHE A 33 22.02 -14.55 -0.32
N LYS A 34 22.33 -14.99 -1.54
CA LYS A 34 22.30 -14.13 -2.73
C LYS A 34 20.87 -13.66 -3.05
N GLN A 35 19.88 -14.54 -2.94
CA GLN A 35 18.48 -14.15 -3.08
C GLN A 35 18.04 -13.17 -1.98
N GLU A 36 18.49 -13.38 -0.73
CA GLU A 36 18.16 -12.49 0.38
C GLU A 36 18.73 -11.08 0.19
N THR A 37 19.99 -10.97 -0.23
CA THR A 37 20.65 -9.68 -0.50
C THR A 37 20.05 -8.95 -1.71
N ASP A 38 19.74 -9.66 -2.81
CA ASP A 38 19.02 -9.10 -3.96
C ASP A 38 17.60 -8.63 -3.58
N ASN A 39 16.94 -9.35 -2.67
CA ASN A 39 15.62 -8.99 -2.18
C ASN A 39 15.66 -7.86 -1.15
N GLU A 40 16.68 -7.74 -0.30
CA GLU A 40 16.87 -6.60 0.61
C GLU A 40 17.07 -5.28 -0.17
N GLY A 41 17.86 -5.32 -1.26
CA GLY A 41 18.01 -4.17 -2.17
C GLY A 41 16.68 -3.74 -2.82
N LYS A 42 15.76 -4.67 -3.06
CA LYS A 42 14.42 -4.38 -3.60
C LYS A 42 13.42 -3.95 -2.53
N ARG A 43 13.49 -4.50 -1.31
CA ARG A 43 12.58 -4.22 -0.18
C ARG A 43 12.62 -2.78 0.32
N THR A 44 13.71 -2.03 0.07
CA THR A 44 13.81 -0.61 0.47
C THR A 44 13.18 0.36 -0.54
N ARG A 45 12.91 -0.07 -1.78
CA ARG A 45 12.14 0.74 -2.73
C ARG A 45 10.65 0.50 -2.49
N LYS A 46 10.03 1.40 -1.71
CA LYS A 46 8.56 1.52 -1.66
C LYS A 46 8.01 1.43 -3.08
N GLU A 47 7.12 0.46 -3.34
CA GLU A 47 6.40 0.37 -4.61
C GLU A 47 5.74 1.72 -4.86
N LYS A 48 6.24 2.44 -5.86
CA LYS A 48 5.63 3.70 -6.27
C LYS A 48 4.37 3.31 -7.01
N ASP A 49 3.22 3.76 -6.51
CA ASP A 49 1.92 3.67 -7.19
C ASP A 49 2.13 3.84 -8.72
N PRO A 50 1.88 2.82 -9.56
CA PRO A 50 2.17 2.89 -11.00
C PRO A 50 1.41 4.01 -11.71
N LEU A 51 0.27 4.40 -11.13
CA LEU A 51 -0.62 5.46 -11.63
C LEU A 51 -0.22 6.86 -11.15
N LYS A 52 0.72 6.99 -10.20
CA LYS A 52 1.14 8.31 -9.71
C LYS A 52 1.99 8.99 -10.78
N PRO A 53 1.59 10.18 -11.28
CA PRO A 53 2.41 10.95 -12.21
C PRO A 53 3.83 11.16 -11.66
N LYS A 54 4.84 11.00 -12.53
CA LYS A 54 6.25 11.18 -12.17
C LYS A 54 6.61 12.65 -12.17
N HIS A 55 7.45 13.07 -11.22
CA HIS A 55 7.89 14.47 -11.15
C HIS A 55 8.55 14.95 -12.46
N PRO A 56 8.26 16.18 -12.89
CA PRO A 56 8.81 16.75 -14.11
C PRO A 56 10.30 17.04 -13.93
N MET A 57 11.07 16.94 -15.02
CA MET A 57 12.48 17.28 -15.02
C MET A 57 12.67 18.80 -14.95
N SER A 58 13.62 19.25 -14.12
CA SER A 58 14.04 20.66 -14.03
C SER A 58 14.84 21.09 -15.27
N ALA A 59 14.95 22.40 -15.50
CA ALA A 59 15.69 23.01 -16.61
C ALA A 59 17.13 22.46 -16.73
N PHE A 60 17.85 22.36 -15.61
CA PHE A 60 19.20 21.79 -15.58
C PHE A 60 19.23 20.32 -16.03
N PHE A 61 18.25 19.50 -15.63
CA PHE A 61 18.21 18.09 -16.02
C PHE A 61 17.85 17.91 -17.50
N LEU A 62 17.06 18.83 -18.08
CA LEU A 62 16.81 18.86 -19.52
C LEU A 62 18.10 19.11 -20.29
N PHE A 63 18.83 20.17 -19.91
CA PHE A 63 20.13 20.50 -20.48
C PHE A 63 21.14 19.37 -20.28
N SER A 64 21.29 18.87 -19.05
CA SER A 64 22.25 17.82 -18.72
C SER A 64 21.96 16.52 -19.49
N LYS A 65 20.70 16.21 -19.79
CA LYS A 65 20.35 15.05 -20.62
C LYS A 65 20.90 15.20 -22.04
N GLU A 66 20.62 16.32 -22.69
CA GLU A 66 21.09 16.60 -24.04
C GLU A 66 22.62 16.66 -24.09
N ARG A 67 23.23 17.34 -23.11
CA ARG A 67 24.69 17.45 -23.02
C ARG A 67 25.36 16.11 -22.74
N ARG A 68 24.74 15.27 -21.91
CA ARG A 68 25.20 13.89 -21.67
C ARG A 68 25.16 13.07 -22.96
N GLU A 69 24.10 13.15 -23.77
CA GLU A 69 24.01 12.44 -25.05
C GLU A 69 25.07 12.91 -26.06
N ALA A 70 25.45 14.19 -26.03
CA ALA A 70 26.57 14.70 -26.83
C ALA A 70 27.92 14.18 -26.33
N LEU A 71 28.20 14.30 -25.03
CA LEU A 71 29.51 13.91 -24.46
C LEU A 71 29.71 12.39 -24.40
N LEU A 72 28.63 11.60 -24.33
CA LEU A 72 28.70 10.15 -24.40
C LEU A 72 29.10 9.67 -25.80
N ARG A 73 28.67 10.38 -26.86
CA ARG A 73 29.15 10.13 -28.23
C ARG A 73 30.63 10.43 -28.41
N GLU A 74 31.16 11.35 -27.62
CA GLU A 74 32.59 11.65 -27.54
C GLU A 74 33.37 10.65 -26.66
N ASN A 75 32.74 9.56 -26.20
CA ASN A 75 33.32 8.51 -25.34
C ASN A 75 33.88 9.02 -24.00
N LYS A 76 33.32 10.09 -23.44
CA LYS A 76 33.72 10.62 -22.13
C LYS A 76 33.14 9.79 -20.98
N ASN A 77 33.86 9.74 -19.86
CA ASN A 77 33.39 9.04 -18.67
C ASN A 77 32.19 9.76 -18.04
N VAL A 78 31.22 9.00 -17.52
CA VAL A 78 29.99 9.51 -16.89
C VAL A 78 30.26 10.55 -15.79
N LEU A 79 31.33 10.36 -15.02
CA LEU A 79 31.73 11.30 -13.97
C LEU A 79 32.21 12.64 -14.55
N GLU A 80 32.98 12.61 -15.63
CA GLU A 80 33.49 13.80 -16.31
C GLU A 80 32.36 14.56 -16.98
N ILE A 81 31.44 13.84 -17.63
CA ILE A 81 30.22 14.41 -18.23
C ILE A 81 29.44 15.24 -17.22
N SER A 82 29.28 14.70 -16.00
CA SER A 82 28.52 15.35 -14.94
C SER A 82 29.21 16.63 -14.44
N LYS A 83 30.55 16.63 -14.37
CA LYS A 83 31.34 17.81 -14.01
C LYS A 83 31.23 18.90 -15.08
N ILE A 84 31.47 18.54 -16.35
CA ILE A 84 31.42 19.45 -17.50
C ILE A 84 30.03 20.09 -17.61
N ALA A 85 28.96 19.29 -17.57
CA ALA A 85 27.60 19.81 -17.66
C ALA A 85 27.26 20.77 -16.49
N GLY A 86 27.77 20.50 -15.28
CA GLY A 86 27.58 21.38 -14.13
C GLY A 86 28.29 22.73 -14.28
N GLU A 87 29.51 22.73 -14.80
CA GLU A 87 30.30 23.93 -15.07
C GLU A 87 29.71 24.75 -16.22
N GLU A 88 29.36 24.11 -17.33
CA GLU A 88 28.70 24.75 -18.47
C GLU A 88 27.39 25.43 -18.04
N TRP A 89 26.55 24.73 -17.28
CA TRP A 89 25.29 25.31 -16.80
C TRP A 89 25.50 26.53 -15.91
N LYS A 90 26.54 26.55 -15.07
CA LYS A 90 26.86 27.72 -14.25
C LYS A 90 27.29 28.91 -15.11
N ASN A 91 28.09 28.64 -16.14
CA ASN A 91 28.63 29.67 -17.04
C ASN A 91 27.64 30.14 -18.13
N MET A 92 26.56 29.39 -18.40
CA MET A 92 25.52 29.79 -19.35
C MET A 92 24.77 31.06 -18.91
N THR A 93 24.50 31.93 -19.88
CA THR A 93 23.72 33.16 -19.68
C THR A 93 22.22 32.86 -19.52
N GLY A 94 21.47 33.82 -18.96
CA GLY A 94 20.02 33.68 -18.76
C GLY A 94 19.26 33.40 -20.07
N GLU A 95 19.72 33.96 -21.19
CA GLU A 95 19.13 33.74 -22.52
C GLU A 95 19.27 32.29 -22.99
N GLN A 96 20.41 31.66 -22.74
CA GLN A 96 20.63 30.26 -23.09
C GLN A 96 19.85 29.31 -22.16
N LYS A 97 19.58 29.73 -20.93
CA LYS A 97 18.77 28.99 -19.95
C LYS A 97 17.27 29.13 -20.19
N ALA A 98 16.82 30.28 -20.71
CA ALA A 98 15.42 30.60 -20.96
C ALA A 98 14.63 29.49 -21.69
N PRO A 99 15.10 28.90 -22.81
CA PRO A 99 14.35 27.82 -23.47
C PRO A 99 14.16 26.60 -22.57
N TYR A 100 15.16 26.23 -21.78
CA TYR A 100 15.07 25.09 -20.85
C TYR A 100 14.15 25.40 -19.67
N GLU A 101 14.14 26.65 -19.19
CA GLU A 101 13.23 27.09 -18.13
C GLU A 101 11.78 27.10 -18.61
N GLU A 102 11.49 27.58 -19.82
CA GLU A 102 10.14 27.54 -20.40
C GLU A 102 9.63 26.11 -20.59
N ILE A 103 10.49 25.19 -21.08
CA ILE A 103 10.13 23.76 -21.18
C ILE A 103 9.87 23.17 -19.79
N ALA A 104 10.70 23.52 -18.79
CA ALA A 104 10.53 23.03 -17.42
C ALA A 104 9.23 23.56 -16.78
N LYS A 105 8.88 24.84 -17.01
CA LYS A 105 7.61 25.44 -16.56
C LYS A 105 6.42 24.73 -17.18
N ARG A 106 6.40 24.54 -18.50
CA ARG A 106 5.32 23.81 -19.20
C ARG A 106 5.15 22.38 -18.67
N ARG A 107 6.25 21.67 -18.44
CA ARG A 107 6.21 20.31 -17.86
C ARG A 107 5.70 20.32 -16.42
N LYS A 108 6.03 21.34 -15.63
CA LYS A 108 5.53 21.53 -14.26
C LYS A 108 4.03 21.78 -14.23
N GLU A 109 3.53 22.62 -15.12
CA GLU A 109 2.08 22.89 -15.25
C GLU A 109 1.32 21.62 -15.64
N SER A 110 1.79 20.90 -16.66
CA SER A 110 1.18 19.63 -17.09
C SER A 110 1.16 18.60 -15.95
N TYR A 111 2.27 18.48 -15.22
CA TYR A 111 2.36 17.62 -14.04
C TYR A 111 1.39 18.00 -12.93
N ASN A 112 1.22 19.31 -12.68
CA ASN A 112 0.30 19.81 -11.66
C ASN A 112 -1.15 19.45 -12.01
N MET A 113 -1.54 19.55 -13.28
CA MET A 113 -2.85 19.11 -13.73
C MET A 113 -3.03 17.59 -13.57
N GLU A 114 -2.04 16.80 -14.01
CA GLU A 114 -2.09 15.33 -13.89
C GLU A 114 -2.16 14.86 -12.44
N ILE A 115 -1.40 15.48 -11.53
CA ILE A 115 -1.39 15.08 -10.11
C ILE A 115 -2.69 15.47 -9.40
N GLU A 116 -3.34 16.56 -9.81
CA GLU A 116 -4.65 16.94 -9.31
C GLU A 116 -5.72 15.92 -9.73
N LEU A 117 -5.74 15.54 -11.01
CA LEU A 117 -6.62 14.49 -11.51
C LEU A 117 -6.35 13.15 -10.81
N TYR A 118 -5.08 12.79 -10.60
CA TYR A 118 -4.70 11.59 -9.87
C TYR A 118 -5.22 11.61 -8.43
N LYS A 119 -5.09 12.74 -7.73
CA LYS A 119 -5.60 12.90 -6.36
C LYS A 119 -7.12 12.76 -6.31
N GLN A 120 -7.85 13.38 -7.24
CA GLN A 120 -9.30 13.26 -7.33
C GLN A 120 -9.73 11.81 -7.56
N LYS A 121 -9.15 11.13 -8.56
CA LYS A 121 -9.41 9.72 -8.83
C LYS A 121 -9.08 8.81 -7.65
N LYS A 122 -7.98 9.08 -6.94
CA LYS A 122 -7.60 8.31 -5.73
C LYS A 122 -8.61 8.49 -4.60
N LEU A 123 -9.17 9.68 -4.44
CA LEU A 123 -10.24 9.93 -3.46
C LEU A 123 -11.54 9.21 -3.84
N GLU A 124 -11.94 9.25 -5.11
CA GLU A 124 -13.14 8.56 -5.62
C GLU A 124 -13.05 7.05 -5.43
N THR A 125 -11.96 6.43 -5.89
CA THR A 125 -11.72 4.99 -5.71
C THR A 125 -11.72 4.57 -4.24
N THR A 126 -11.18 5.41 -3.35
CA THR A 126 -11.21 5.14 -1.90
C THR A 126 -12.63 5.21 -1.35
N LYS A 127 -13.46 6.17 -1.80
CA LYS A 127 -14.87 6.27 -1.40
C LYS A 127 -15.67 5.08 -1.92
N GLU A 128 -15.49 4.70 -3.18
CA GLU A 128 -16.15 3.53 -3.78
C GLU A 128 -15.81 2.25 -3.04
N ASN A 129 -14.53 2.01 -2.73
CA ASN A 129 -14.11 0.85 -1.96
C ASN A 129 -14.71 0.84 -0.56
N ARG A 130 -14.82 2.01 0.10
CA ARG A 130 -15.49 2.13 1.40
C ARG A 130 -16.99 1.83 1.29
N HIS A 131 -17.66 2.26 0.23
CA HIS A 131 -19.06 1.96 -0.02
C HIS A 131 -19.30 0.48 -0.32
N LYS A 132 -18.46 -0.16 -1.14
CA LYS A 132 -18.52 -1.61 -1.42
C LYS A 132 -18.35 -2.41 -0.13
N LYS A 133 -17.32 -2.10 0.67
CA LYS A 133 -17.08 -2.76 1.97
C LYS A 133 -18.22 -2.54 2.97
N LYS A 134 -18.93 -1.41 2.88
CA LYS A 134 -20.12 -1.17 3.69
C LYS A 134 -21.29 -2.04 3.22
N LYS A 135 -21.56 -2.09 1.90
CA LYS A 135 -22.60 -2.96 1.32
C LYS A 135 -22.36 -4.44 1.64
N GLU A 136 -21.15 -4.95 1.44
CA GLU A 136 -20.78 -6.32 1.79
C GLU A 136 -21.00 -6.62 3.28
N LYS A 137 -20.67 -5.66 4.16
CA LYS A 137 -20.94 -5.80 5.60
C LYS A 137 -22.44 -5.79 5.90
N ASP A 138 -23.20 -4.91 5.28
CA ASP A 138 -24.64 -4.77 5.50
C ASP A 138 -25.37 -6.03 4.97
N GLU A 139 -24.96 -6.58 3.82
CA GLU A 139 -25.43 -7.87 3.29
C GLU A 139 -25.06 -9.03 4.21
N HIS A 140 -23.80 -9.12 4.67
CA HIS A 140 -23.39 -10.14 5.64
C HIS A 140 -24.12 -10.00 6.99
N ASN A 141 -24.52 -8.78 7.38
CA ASN A 141 -25.31 -8.55 8.59
C ASN A 141 -26.81 -8.84 8.40
N ALA A 142 -27.30 -8.94 7.15
CA ALA A 142 -28.70 -9.17 6.82
C ALA A 142 -29.11 -10.65 6.76
N ASP A 143 -28.14 -11.58 6.80
CA ASP A 143 -28.39 -13.02 6.91
C ASP A 143 -29.29 -13.33 8.13
N PRO A 144 -30.53 -13.82 7.91
CA PRO A 144 -31.48 -14.11 8.99
C PRO A 144 -30.97 -15.15 9.99
N ASN A 145 -30.07 -16.06 9.58
CA ASN A 145 -29.55 -17.12 10.42
C ASN A 145 -28.23 -16.74 11.13
N ARG A 146 -27.75 -15.51 10.97
CA ARG A 146 -26.53 -15.05 11.62
C ARG A 146 -26.76 -14.77 13.12
N PRO A 147 -25.90 -15.28 14.02
CA PRO A 147 -26.01 -14.97 15.44
C PRO A 147 -25.87 -13.45 15.64
N ARG A 148 -26.89 -12.83 16.25
CA ARG A 148 -26.84 -11.41 16.58
C ARG A 148 -25.84 -11.19 17.70
N LYS A 149 -25.08 -10.09 17.60
CA LYS A 149 -24.16 -9.68 18.65
C LYS A 149 -24.94 -9.34 19.92
N PRO A 150 -24.40 -9.64 21.13
CA PRO A 150 -25.05 -9.24 22.37
C PRO A 150 -25.20 -7.71 22.42
N PRO A 151 -26.29 -7.20 23.01
CA PRO A 151 -26.50 -5.76 23.15
C PRO A 151 -25.36 -5.14 23.94
N SER A 152 -24.83 -4.03 23.45
CA SER A 152 -23.83 -3.23 24.17
C SER A 152 -24.39 -2.75 25.52
N SER A 153 -23.52 -2.57 26.51
CA SER A 153 -23.88 -1.99 27.82
C SER A 153 -24.74 -0.72 27.69
N PHE A 154 -24.41 0.16 26.74
CA PHE A 154 -25.22 1.35 26.44
C PHE A 154 -26.64 1.02 25.95
N LEU A 155 -26.80 -0.01 25.12
CA LEU A 155 -28.11 -0.46 24.63
C LEU A 155 -28.92 -1.17 25.73
N LEU A 156 -28.27 -1.90 26.63
CA LEU A 156 -28.89 -2.49 27.81
C LEU A 156 -29.41 -1.39 28.75
N PHE A 157 -28.54 -0.43 29.09
CA PHE A 157 -28.89 0.75 29.88
C PHE A 157 -30.00 1.59 29.23
N SER A 158 -29.95 1.79 27.91
CA SER A 158 -30.99 2.51 27.18
C SER A 158 -32.33 1.77 27.22
N LYS A 159 -32.33 0.44 27.11
CA LYS A 159 -33.56 -0.37 27.28
C LYS A 159 -34.10 -0.23 28.70
N GLU A 160 -33.27 -0.36 29.71
CA GLU A 160 -33.65 -0.24 31.12
C GLU A 160 -34.28 1.14 31.43
N THR A 161 -33.67 2.22 30.93
CA THR A 161 -34.16 3.59 31.16
C THR A 161 -35.33 4.02 30.27
N THR A 162 -35.61 3.30 29.17
CA THR A 162 -36.78 3.59 28.30
C THR A 162 -38.03 2.82 28.70
N HIS A 163 -37.91 1.62 29.29
CA HIS A 163 -39.05 0.88 29.84
C HIS A 163 -39.64 1.59 31.08
N GLY A 164 -38.82 2.27 31.88
CA GLY A 164 -39.29 3.08 33.01
C GLY A 164 -40.00 4.38 32.61
N ARG A 165 -39.75 4.92 31.41
CA ARG A 165 -40.37 6.18 30.95
C ARG A 165 -41.77 6.00 30.38
N THR A 166 -42.08 4.85 29.78
CA THR A 166 -43.42 4.59 29.20
C THR A 166 -44.44 4.16 30.24
N THR A 167 -44.03 3.45 31.30
CA THR A 167 -44.92 3.04 32.39
C THR A 167 -45.20 4.19 33.38
N GLY A 168 -44.21 5.05 33.67
CA GLY A 168 -44.41 6.23 34.52
C GLY A 168 -45.31 7.30 33.91
N HIS A 169 -45.30 7.47 32.59
CA HIS A 169 -46.17 8.44 31.91
C HIS A 169 -47.63 7.96 31.83
N ARG A 170 -47.86 6.64 31.76
CA ARG A 170 -49.22 6.08 31.66
C ARG A 170 -49.95 6.05 33.01
N LEU A 171 -49.23 5.84 34.12
CA LEU A 171 -49.81 5.89 35.46
C LEU A 171 -50.08 7.34 35.92
N PHE A 172 -49.22 8.29 35.54
CA PHE A 172 -49.46 9.71 35.81
C PHE A 172 -50.67 10.29 35.05
N TYR A 173 -50.98 9.74 33.87
CA TYR A 173 -52.16 10.13 33.09
C TYR A 173 -53.48 9.53 33.63
N LEU A 174 -53.44 8.41 34.33
CA LEU A 174 -54.66 7.77 34.86
C LEU A 174 -55.08 8.34 36.23
N GLU A 175 -54.14 8.77 37.06
CA GLU A 175 -54.45 9.39 38.36
C GLU A 175 -54.91 10.86 38.22
N ARG A 176 -54.46 11.56 37.17
CA ARG A 176 -54.86 12.96 36.93
C ARG A 176 -56.20 13.13 36.22
N TYR A 177 -56.70 12.10 35.52
CA TYR A 177 -57.89 12.21 34.67
C TYR A 177 -59.07 11.33 35.08
N GLY A 178 -59.04 10.64 36.22
CA GLY A 178 -60.25 10.11 36.88
C GLY A 178 -61.24 9.40 35.96
N LEU A 179 -60.76 8.61 35.00
CA LEU A 179 -61.60 7.91 34.03
C LEU A 179 -61.97 6.54 34.61
N SER A 180 -63.12 6.49 35.29
CA SER A 180 -63.80 5.24 35.61
C SER A 180 -64.23 4.52 34.34
N GLU A 181 -64.31 3.20 34.44
CA GLU A 181 -64.78 2.24 33.46
C GLU A 181 -65.90 2.76 32.53
N MET A 182 -65.72 2.53 31.22
CA MET A 182 -66.85 2.38 30.29
C MET A 182 -66.59 1.12 29.46
N GLU A 183 -67.56 0.24 29.58
CA GLU A 183 -67.61 -1.15 29.13
C GLU A 183 -67.54 -1.34 27.61
N GLY A 184 -67.22 -2.60 27.25
CA GLY A 184 -68.00 -3.32 26.24
C GLY A 184 -67.65 -3.08 24.77
N ILE A 185 -66.74 -3.89 24.23
CA ILE A 185 -66.79 -4.29 22.82
C ILE A 185 -66.58 -5.81 22.75
N GLU A 186 -67.69 -6.51 22.55
CA GLU A 186 -67.74 -7.94 22.23
C GLU A 186 -66.94 -8.24 20.94
N ARG A 187 -66.17 -9.32 20.99
CA ARG A 187 -65.50 -9.91 19.82
C ARG A 187 -66.48 -10.87 19.15
N SER A 188 -66.67 -10.71 17.85
CA SER A 188 -67.03 -11.83 16.96
C SER A 188 -65.80 -12.40 16.30
#